data_AF-A0A5C5A5B9-F1
#
_entry.id   AF-A0A5C5A5B9-F1
#
_cell.length_a   1.000
_cell.length_b   1.000
_cell.length_c   1.000
_cell.angle_alpha   90.00
_cell.angle_beta   90.00
_cell.angle_gamma   90.00
#
_symmetry.space_group_name_H-M   'P 1'
#
loop_
_entity.id
_entity.type
_entity.pdbx_description
1 polymer ?
#
loop_
_entity_poly.entity_id
_entity_poly.type
_entity_poly.pdbx_seq_one_letter_code
_entity_poly.pdbx_strand_id
1 'polypeptide(L)' 'MMVLDTEKVKILRTNLGYSQSYVAEKIGYRNKSIYCNLELGNRQPSITKLVKLAKFLNVTTEEILKESE' A
#
# COMPACT_ATOMS: atom_id res chain seq x y z
N MET A 1 -0.16 -5.19 17.17
CA MET A 1 0.67 -4.15 16.49
C MET A 1 -0.04 -3.71 15.22
N MET A 2 -0.11 -2.43 14.85
CA MET A 2 -0.76 -2.03 13.60
C MET A 2 0.10 -2.40 12.39
N VAL A 3 -0.52 -3.00 11.38
CA VAL A 3 0.13 -3.44 10.13
C VAL A 3 -0.71 -3.04 8.93
N LEU A 4 -0.08 -2.94 7.75
CA LEU A 4 -0.78 -2.71 6.49
C LEU A 4 -1.77 -3.85 6.20
N ASP A 5 -3.01 -3.50 5.86
CA ASP A 5 -3.99 -4.42 5.33
C ASP A 5 -3.73 -4.67 3.84
N THR A 6 -2.94 -5.70 3.58
CA THR A 6 -2.43 -6.01 2.24
C THR A 6 -3.51 -6.44 1.27
N GLU A 7 -4.55 -7.13 1.76
CA GLU A 7 -5.68 -7.57 0.93
C GLU A 7 -6.52 -6.37 0.49
N LYS A 8 -6.83 -5.48 1.43
CA LYS A 8 -7.59 -4.26 1.12
C LYS A 8 -6.85 -3.33 0.18
N VAL A 9 -5.54 -3.12 0.40
CA VAL A 9 -4.70 -2.35 -0.53
C VAL A 9 -4.72 -2.95 -1.93
N LYS A 10 -4.60 -4.27 -2.05
CA LYS A 10 -4.63 -4.96 -3.35
C LYS A 10 -5.98 -4.78 -4.05
N ILE A 11 -7.10 -4.93 -3.33
CA ILE A 11 -8.46 -4.73 -3.85
C ILE A 11 -8.66 -3.30 -4.33
N LEU A 12 -8.31 -2.31 -3.51
CA LEU A 12 -8.41 -0.89 -3.87
C LEU A 12 -7.58 -0.57 -5.12
N ARG A 13 -6.34 -1.06 -5.16
CA ARG A 13 -5.47 -0.89 -6.33
C ARG A 13 -6.09 -1.49 -7.59
N THR A 14 -6.62 -2.71 -7.53
CA THR A 14 -7.23 -3.38 -8.70
C THR A 14 -8.52 -2.71 -9.13
N ASN A 15 -9.35 -2.23 -8.19
CA ASN A 15 -10.59 -1.51 -8.49
C ASN A 15 -10.31 -0.20 -9.23
N LEU A 16 -9.18 0.45 -8.94
CA LEU A 16 -8.72 1.64 -9.65
C LEU A 16 -8.00 1.32 -10.97
N GLY A 17 -7.84 0.04 -11.33
CA GLY A 17 -7.16 -0.40 -12.55
C GLY A 17 -5.64 -0.19 -12.53
N TYR A 18 -5.03 -0.01 -11.36
CA TYR A 18 -3.61 0.32 -11.25
C TYR A 18 -2.72 -0.92 -11.16
N SER A 19 -1.58 -0.88 -11.85
CA SER A 19 -0.55 -1.90 -11.72
C SER A 19 0.36 -1.62 -10.52
N GLN A 20 0.98 -2.66 -9.97
CA GLN A 20 1.93 -2.53 -8.85
C GLN A 20 3.10 -1.59 -9.17
N SER A 21 3.60 -1.62 -10.41
CA SER A 21 4.67 -0.72 -10.87
C SER A 21 4.21 0.74 -10.90
N TYR A 22 3.00 0.99 -11.39
CA TYR A 22 2.43 2.35 -11.43
C TYR A 22 2.28 2.93 -10.03
N VAL A 23 1.73 2.16 -9.09
CA VAL A 23 1.58 2.61 -7.69
C VAL A 23 2.95 2.85 -7.06
N ALA A 24 3.91 1.93 -7.26
CA ALA A 24 5.26 2.05 -6.75
C ALA A 24 5.93 3.35 -7.19
N GLU A 25 5.84 3.70 -8.47
CA GLU A 25 6.38 4.94 -9.03
C GLU A 25 5.71 6.17 -8.39
N LYS A 26 4.38 6.18 -8.30
CA LYS A 26 3.61 7.32 -7.78
C LYS A 26 3.85 7.61 -6.30
N ILE A 27 4.02 6.57 -5.48
CA ILE A 27 4.36 6.74 -4.07
C ILE A 27 5.87 6.93 -3.85
N GLY A 28 6.68 6.86 -4.92
CA GLY A 28 8.11 7.15 -4.95
C GLY A 28 9.00 6.00 -4.48
N TYR A 29 8.61 4.76 -4.72
CA TYR A 29 9.51 3.61 -4.61
C TYR A 29 10.37 3.50 -5.86
N ARG A 30 11.63 3.10 -5.67
CA ARG A 30 12.59 2.92 -6.77
C ARG A 30 12.29 1.70 -7.64
N ASN A 31 11.52 0.74 -7.13
CA ASN A 31 11.24 -0.51 -7.82
C ASN A 31 9.87 -1.09 -7.40
N LYS A 32 9.15 -1.71 -8.35
CA LYS A 32 7.91 -2.46 -8.13
C LYS A 32 8.06 -3.53 -7.05
N SER A 33 9.24 -4.17 -6.94
CA SER A 33 9.47 -5.25 -5.97
C SER A 33 9.29 -4.79 -4.53
N ILE A 34 9.56 -3.52 -4.23
CA ILE A 34 9.32 -2.97 -2.89
C ILE A 34 7.83 -2.96 -2.60
N TYR A 35 7.03 -2.46 -3.55
CA TYR A 35 5.58 -2.41 -3.42
C TYR A 35 4.94 -3.80 -3.40
N CYS A 36 5.44 -4.74 -4.21
CA CYS A 36 5.01 -6.14 -4.17
C CYS A 36 5.22 -6.75 -2.77
N ASN A 37 6.37 -6.50 -2.14
CA ASN A 37 6.62 -6.95 -0.77
C ASN A 37 5.70 -6.29 0.27
N LEU A 38 5.17 -5.09 0.01
CA LEU A 38 4.13 -4.51 0.86
C LEU A 38 2.83 -5.29 0.73
N GLU A 39 2.37 -5.58 -0.50
CA GLU A 39 1.15 -6.35 -0.74
C GLU A 39 1.27 -7.83 -0.32
N LEU A 40 2.49 -8.33 -0.11
CA LEU A 40 2.74 -9.67 0.45
C LEU A 40 2.85 -9.66 1.98
N GLY A 41 2.91 -8.49 2.62
CA GLY A 41 3.09 -8.38 4.08
C GLY A 41 4.53 -8.56 4.56
N ASN A 42 5.47 -8.88 3.65
CA ASN A 42 6.90 -9.04 3.93
C ASN A 42 7.57 -7.72 4.36
N ARG A 43 6.93 -6.58 4.09
CA ARG A 43 7.46 -5.26 4.40
C ARG A 43 6.34 -4.32 4.82
N GLN A 44 6.61 -3.51 5.85
CA GLN A 44 5.74 -2.40 6.22
C GLN A 44 6.16 -1.10 5.52
N PRO A 45 5.21 -0.26 5.06
CA PRO A 45 5.51 1.05 4.53
C PRO A 45 5.95 1.98 5.68
N SER A 46 6.84 2.94 5.39
CA SER A 46 7.08 4.04 6.33
C SER A 46 5.83 4.91 6.43
N ILE A 47 5.68 5.67 7.53
CA ILE A 47 4.56 6.61 7.73
C ILE A 47 4.35 7.52 6.51
N THR A 48 5.44 8.08 5.98
CA THR A 48 5.41 8.92 4.76
C THR A 48 4.89 8.20 3.52
N LYS A 49 5.20 6.92 3.34
CA LYS A 49 4.73 6.11 2.21
C LYS A 49 3.29 5.66 2.42
N LEU A 50 2.91 5.34 3.66
CA LEU A 50 1.54 4.99 4.04
C LEU A 50 0.59 6.14 3.73
N VAL A 51 0.93 7.37 4.15
CA VAL A 51 0.12 8.57 3.83
C VAL A 51 0.01 8.80 2.32
N LYS A 52 1.10 8.60 1.56
CA LYS A 52 1.07 8.71 0.10
C LYS A 52 0.21 7.64 -0.55
N LEU A 53 0.28 6.41 -0.05
CA LEU A 53 -0.52 5.29 -0.55
C LEU A 53 -2.01 5.51 -0.28
N ALA A 54 -2.38 5.92 0.93
CA ALA A 54 -3.76 6.25 1.29
C ALA A 54 -4.33 7.35 0.37
N LYS A 55 -3.57 8.45 0.20
CA LYS A 55 -3.94 9.53 -0.74
C LYS A 55 -4.07 9.04 -2.18
N PHE A 56 -3.18 8.17 -2.62
CA PHE A 56 -3.19 7.62 -3.97
C PHE A 56 -4.39 6.68 -4.22
N LEU A 57 -4.78 5.91 -3.21
CA LEU A 57 -5.94 5.03 -3.23
C LEU A 57 -7.26 5.77 -2.88
N ASN A 58 -7.19 7.08 -2.64
CA ASN A 58 -8.31 7.94 -2.26
C ASN A 58 -9.06 7.47 -0.99
N VAL A 59 -8.31 6.99 0.01
CA VAL A 59 -8.80 6.49 1.30
C VAL A 59 -8.00 7.10 2.45
N THR A 60 -8.46 6.88 3.68
CA THR A 60 -7.70 7.24 4.89
C THR A 60 -6.62 6.20 5.21
N THR A 61 -5.61 6.59 6.00
CA THR A 61 -4.56 5.63 6.44
C THR A 61 -5.13 4.55 7.35
N GLU A 62 -6.12 4.88 8.16
CA GLU A 62 -6.80 3.94 9.07
C GLU A 62 -7.52 2.84 8.29
N GLU A 63 -8.13 3.18 7.15
CA GLU A 63 -8.82 2.20 6.32
C GLU A 63 -7.91 1.13 5.73
N ILE A 64 -6.61 1.39 5.55
CA ILE A 64 -5.64 0.45 4.99
C ILE A 64 -4.73 -0.15 6.06
N LEU A 65 -5.04 0.04 7.33
CA LEU A 65 -4.34 -0.57 8.46
C LEU A 65 -5.26 -1.58 9.15
N LYS A 66 -4.67 -2.62 9.70
CA LYS A 66 -5.35 -3.57 10.59
C LYS A 66 -4.50 -3.85 11.82
N GLU A 67 -5.14 -4.30 12.89
CA GLU A 67 -4.42 -4.86 14.01
C GLU A 67 -3.92 -6.26 13.64
N SER A 68 -2.61 -6.48 13.79
CA SER A 68 -2.06 -7.82 13.87
C SER A 68 -2.16 -8.29 15.31
N GLU A 69 -2.82 -9.44 15.49
CA GLU A 69 -2.70 -10.29 16.68
C GLU A 69 -1.25 -10.79 16.85
#